data_AF-A0A7W1I7Y0-F1
#
_entry.id   AF-A0A7W1I7Y0-F1
#
_cell.length_a   1.000
_cell.length_b   1.000
_cell.length_c   1.000
_cell.angle_alpha   90.00
_cell.angle_beta   90.00
_cell.angle_gamma   90.00
#
_symmetry.space_group_name_H-M   'P 1'
#
loop_
_entity.id
_entity.type
_entity.pdbx_description
1 polymer ?
#
loop_
_entity_poly.entity_id
_entity_poly.type
_entity_poly.pdbx_seq_one_letter_code
_entity_poly.pdbx_strand_id
1 'polypeptide(L)' 'MAPDGSCPSCGRQIGDPPSTPWHFKLLMAATAVYLGWRLVQGLAWLAHRL' A
#
# COMPACT_ATOMS: atom_id res chain seq x y z
N MET A 1 6.79 -11.07 -23.42
CA MET A 1 7.40 -10.12 -22.48
C MET A 1 7.95 -10.93 -21.32
N ALA A 2 9.21 -10.75 -20.94
CA ALA A 2 9.69 -11.32 -19.69
C ALA A 2 9.08 -10.57 -18.48
N PRO A 3 9.11 -11.15 -17.26
CA PRO A 3 8.47 -10.57 -16.08
C PRO A 3 8.98 -9.17 -15.69
N ASP A 4 10.18 -8.85 -16.12
CA ASP A 4 10.88 -7.57 -15.92
C ASP A 4 10.61 -6.54 -17.05
N GLY A 5 9.77 -6.89 -18.03
CA GLY A 5 9.49 -6.02 -19.17
C GLY A 5 10.55 -6.05 -20.27
N SER A 6 11.44 -7.05 -20.29
CA SER A 6 12.44 -7.21 -21.35
C SER A 6 11.95 -8.09 -22.51
N CYS A 7 12.54 -7.88 -23.70
CA CYS A 7 12.32 -8.70 -24.88
C CYS A 7 13.07 -10.04 -24.75
N PRO A 8 12.39 -11.20 -24.79
CA PRO A 8 13.04 -12.49 -24.59
C PRO A 8 13.98 -12.90 -25.74
N SER A 9 13.93 -12.23 -26.89
CA SER A 9 14.74 -12.56 -28.08
C SER A 9 16.06 -11.78 -28.14
N CYS A 10 16.08 -10.54 -27.65
CA CYS A 10 17.24 -9.64 -27.79
C CYS A 10 17.63 -8.87 -26.52
N GLY A 11 16.92 -9.04 -25.41
CA GLY A 11 17.23 -8.41 -24.12
C GLY A 11 16.92 -6.91 -24.04
N ARG A 12 16.34 -6.29 -25.07
CA ARG A 12 15.96 -4.88 -25.05
C ARG A 12 14.82 -4.62 -24.05
N GLN A 13 14.95 -3.56 -23.24
CA GLN A 13 13.88 -3.06 -22.38
C GLN A 13 12.76 -2.45 -23.24
N ILE A 14 11.54 -2.98 -23.13
CA ILE A 14 10.38 -2.48 -23.90
C ILE A 14 9.23 -2.03 -22.98
N GLY A 15 9.24 -2.45 -21.71
CA GLY A 15 8.27 -2.04 -20.71
C GLY A 15 8.94 -1.24 -19.60
N ASP A 16 8.19 -0.30 -19.04
CA ASP A 16 8.59 0.34 -17.78
C ASP A 16 8.57 -0.68 -16.63
N PRO A 17 9.51 -0.59 -15.69
CA PRO A 17 9.49 -1.42 -14.50
C PRO A 17 8.17 -1.20 -13.72
N PRO A 18 7.63 -2.25 -13.08
CA PRO A 18 6.39 -2.13 -12.34
C PRO A 18 6.54 -1.13 -11.19
N SER A 19 5.82 -0.02 -11.27
CA SER A 19 5.76 1.00 -10.22
C SER A 19 4.54 0.78 -9.32
N THR A 20 4.71 0.97 -8.02
CA THR A 20 3.59 0.85 -7.07
C THR A 20 2.56 1.94 -7.36
N PRO A 21 1.27 1.60 -7.57
CA PRO A 21 0.23 2.58 -7.85
C PRO A 21 0.11 3.63 -6.73
N TRP A 22 -0.05 4.90 -7.10
CA TRP A 22 -0.27 5.98 -6.13
C TRP A 22 -1.50 5.74 -5.23
N HIS A 23 -2.59 5.24 -5.82
CA HIS A 23 -3.80 4.87 -5.07
C HIS A 23 -3.53 3.85 -3.97
N PHE A 24 -2.61 2.89 -4.19
CA PHE A 24 -2.28 1.90 -3.16
C PHE A 24 -1.68 2.55 -1.92
N LYS A 25 -0.78 3.54 -2.11
CA LYS A 25 -0.21 4.32 -1.02
C LYS A 25 -1.28 5.12 -0.27
N LEU A 26 -2.25 5.70 -0.98
CA LEU A 26 -3.38 6.39 -0.36
C LEU A 26 -4.25 5.46 0.48
N LEU A 27 -4.58 4.27 -0.04
CA LEU A 27 -5.36 3.28 0.70
C LEU A 27 -4.65 2.88 1.99
N MET A 28 -3.34 2.64 1.95
CA MET A 28 -2.54 2.35 3.14
C MET A 28 -2.56 3.49 4.16
N ALA A 29 -2.42 4.75 3.71
CA ALA A 29 -2.49 5.90 4.60
C ALA A 29 -3.88 6.04 5.26
N ALA A 30 -4.96 5.89 4.48
CA ALA A 30 -6.33 5.95 4.98
C ALA A 30 -6.61 4.82 5.99
N THR A 31 -6.15 3.60 5.72
CA THR A 31 -6.28 2.47 6.64
C THR A 31 -5.52 2.72 7.95
N ALA A 32 -4.28 3.23 7.88
CA ALA A 32 -3.50 3.54 9.08
C ALA A 32 -4.17 4.61 9.95
N VAL A 33 -4.70 5.67 9.34
CA VAL A 33 -5.44 6.73 10.04
C VAL A 33 -6.70 6.16 10.70
N TYR A 34 -7.48 5.36 9.97
CA TYR A 34 -8.71 4.77 10.50
C TYR A 34 -8.43 3.84 11.69
N LEU A 35 -7.45 2.94 11.56
CA LEU A 35 -7.08 2.03 12.63
C LEU A 35 -6.50 2.77 13.83
N GLY A 36 -5.67 3.80 13.61
CA GLY A 36 -5.17 4.66 14.67
C GLY A 36 -6.30 5.34 15.45
N TRP A 37 -7.27 5.92 14.73
CA TRP A 37 -8.46 6.51 15.35
C TRP A 37 -9.27 5.48 16.14
N ARG A 38 -9.49 4.29 15.56
CA ARG A 38 -10.25 3.21 16.19
C ARG A 38 -9.58 2.70 17.45
N LEU A 39 -8.25 2.63 17.47
CA LEU A 39 -7.46 2.29 18.65
C LEU A 39 -7.62 3.35 19.74
N VAL A 40 -7.47 4.64 19.40
CA VAL A 40 -7.68 5.75 20.35
C VAL A 40 -9.10 5.71 20.93
N GLN A 41 -10.11 5.51 20.08
CA GLN A 41 -11.50 5.38 20.50
C GLN A 41 -11.70 4.20 21.46
N GLY A 42 -11.13 3.04 21.13
CA GLY A 42 -11.24 1.83 21.96
C GLY A 42 -10.54 2.00 23.31
N LEU A 43 -9.35 2.60 23.32
CA LEU A 43 -8.59 2.88 24.55
C LEU A 43 -9.30 3.90 25.43
N ALA A 44 -9.86 4.96 24.84
CA ALA A 44 -10.64 5.96 25.58
C ALA A 44 -11.89 5.33 26.21
N TRP A 45 -12.60 4.48 25.46
CA TRP A 45 -13.74 3.74 25.99
C TRP A 45 -13.34 2.81 27.15
N LEU A 46 -12.23 2.09 27.00
CA LEU A 46 -11.72 1.18 28.03
C LEU A 46 -11.33 1.93 29.30
N ALA A 47 -10.62 3.06 29.15
CA ALA A 47 -10.20 3.91 30.25
C ALA A 47 -11.39 4.51 31.02
N HIS A 48 -12.50 4.81 30.34
CA HIS A 48 -13.71 5.30 30.99
C HIS A 48 -14.51 4.21 31.71
N ARG A 49 -14.33 2.95 31.32
CA ARG A 49 -15.09 1.82 31.86
C ARG A 49 -14.41 1.14 33.06
N LEU A 50 -13.10 1.30 33.21
CA LEU A 50 -12.35 0.93 34.42
C LEU A 50 -12.66 1.91 35.56
#